data_AF-A0A5B6UI38-F1
#
_entry.id   AF-A0A5B6UI38-F1
#
_cell.length_a   1.000
_cell.length_b   1.000
_cell.length_c   1.000
_cell.angle_alpha   90.00
_cell.angle_beta   90.00
_cell.angle_gamma   90.00
#
_symmetry.space_group_name_H-M   'P 1'
#
loop_
_entity.id
_entity.type
_entity.pdbx_description
1 polymer ?
#
loop_
_entity_poly.entity_id
_entity_poly.type
_entity_poly.pdbx_seq_one_letter_code
_entity_poly.pdbx_strand_id
1 'polypeptide(L)'
;MYRGIRCRSGKWVSEIREPRKTTRIWLGTYPTPEMAAAAYDVAALALKGSEAVVNFPDSVASYPIPASMSSADIRKAAAAAAMERGENKSSESSNLVGTVQHHVVKDEGFTTGEYVDEDVFLNMPNLLEDMAKGLLVSPPRISLIPSDDDDDSPDNCSGESLWSY
;
A
#
# COMPACT_ATOMS: atom_id res chain seq x y z
N MET A 1 20.55 17.64 -1.00
CA MET A 1 20.04 16.36 -0.43
C MET A 1 18.86 16.71 0.45
N TYR A 2 17.72 16.03 0.28
CA TYR A 2 16.49 16.35 1.00
C TYR A 2 16.37 15.59 2.33
N ARG A 3 15.64 16.18 3.27
CA ARG A 3 15.39 15.67 4.62
C ARG A 3 14.42 14.48 4.56
N GLY A 4 14.68 13.45 5.36
CA GLY A 4 13.79 12.29 5.46
C GLY A 4 13.75 11.41 4.21
N ILE A 5 14.55 11.71 3.18
CA ILE A 5 14.56 10.98 1.93
C ILE A 5 15.74 10.02 1.87
N ARG A 6 15.47 8.77 1.51
CA ARG A 6 16.47 7.74 1.29
C ARG A 6 16.35 7.19 -0.12
N CYS A 7 17.47 6.95 -0.80
CA CYS A 7 17.47 6.37 -2.14
C CYS A 7 17.86 4.89 -2.05
N ARG A 8 17.07 4.02 -2.69
CA ARG A 8 17.40 2.60 -2.86
C ARG A 8 17.09 2.20 -4.29
N SER A 9 18.12 1.73 -5.01
CA SER A 9 18.02 1.24 -6.38
C SER A 9 17.25 2.19 -7.33
N GLY A 10 17.50 3.50 -7.20
CA GLY A 10 16.85 4.53 -8.03
C GLY A 10 15.43 4.92 -7.62
N LYS A 11 14.88 4.35 -6.54
CA LYS A 11 13.60 4.79 -5.93
C LYS A 11 13.86 5.63 -4.69
N TRP A 12 13.04 6.66 -4.50
CA TRP A 12 13.15 7.59 -3.38
C TRP A 12 12.08 7.28 -2.34
N VAL A 13 12.52 6.96 -1.15
CA VAL A 13 11.68 6.58 -0.02
C VAL A 13 11.48 7.78 0.90
N SER A 14 10.23 8.04 1.31
CA SER A 14 9.88 9.06 2.29
C SER A 14 9.21 8.41 3.51
N GLU A 15 9.72 8.72 4.70
CA GLU A 15 9.19 8.27 5.98
C GLU A 15 9.43 9.32 7.07
N ILE A 16 8.61 9.31 8.13
CA ILE A 16 8.76 10.21 9.26
C ILE A 16 8.60 9.49 10.60
N ARG A 17 9.28 10.00 11.63
CA ARG A 17 9.15 9.57 13.02
C ARG A 17 8.29 10.56 13.78
N GLU A 18 7.36 10.05 14.57
CA GLU A 18 6.54 10.90 15.45
C GLU A 18 7.38 11.35 16.67
N PRO A 19 7.33 12.64 17.08
CA PRO A 19 8.20 13.16 18.14
C PRO A 19 7.94 12.56 19.53
N ARG A 20 6.81 11.86 19.72
CA ARG A 20 6.42 11.24 21.00
C ARG A 20 6.36 9.71 20.95
N LYS A 21 6.58 9.10 19.79
CA LYS A 21 6.46 7.65 19.60
C LYS A 21 7.72 7.10 18.95
N THR A 22 8.00 5.82 19.19
CA THR A 22 9.06 5.10 18.46
C THR A 22 8.61 4.64 17.07
N THR A 23 7.33 4.82 16.74
CA THR A 23 6.73 4.38 15.48
C THR A 23 7.20 5.26 14.33
N ARG A 24 7.35 4.61 13.16
CA ARG A 24 7.64 5.28 11.90
C ARG A 24 6.40 5.21 11.03
N ILE A 25 6.09 6.31 10.36
CA ILE A 25 5.06 6.35 9.34
C ILE A 25 5.76 6.28 8.00
N TRP A 26 5.48 5.20 7.27
CA TRP A 26 5.82 5.11 5.85
C TRP A 26 4.89 6.02 5.06
N LEU A 27 5.45 7.03 4.39
CA LEU A 27 4.69 7.99 3.59
C LEU A 27 4.55 7.51 2.15
N GLY A 28 5.62 6.92 1.60
CA GLY A 28 5.57 6.32 0.27
C GLY A 28 6.93 6.18 -0.40
N THR A 29 6.89 5.68 -1.64
CA THR A 29 8.04 5.65 -2.55
C THR A 29 7.73 6.41 -3.82
N TYR A 30 8.66 7.22 -4.26
CA TYR A 30 8.48 8.16 -5.36
C TYR A 30 9.61 8.03 -6.39
N PRO A 31 9.33 8.36 -7.66
CA PRO A 31 10.31 8.29 -8.73
C PRO A 31 11.35 9.42 -8.65
N THR A 32 10.98 10.57 -8.07
CA THR A 32 11.86 11.72 -7.94
C THR A 32 12.09 12.09 -6.47
N PRO A 33 13.26 12.67 -6.16
CA PRO A 33 13.56 13.11 -4.80
C PRO A 33 12.69 14.28 -4.36
N GLU A 34 12.26 15.15 -5.30
CA GLU A 34 11.41 16.31 -4.99
C GLU A 34 10.00 15.91 -4.57
N MET A 35 9.40 14.94 -5.26
CA MET A 35 8.10 14.39 -4.87
C MET A 35 8.15 13.76 -3.48
N ALA A 36 9.22 13.00 -3.20
CA ALA A 36 9.42 12.38 -1.90
C ALA A 36 9.57 13.44 -0.78
N ALA A 37 10.31 14.52 -1.06
CA ALA A 37 10.51 15.64 -0.15
C ALA A 37 9.23 16.44 0.11
N ALA A 38 8.39 16.66 -0.92
CA ALA A 38 7.09 17.30 -0.76
C ALA A 38 6.17 16.48 0.15
N ALA A 39 6.13 15.15 -0.04
CA ALA A 39 5.40 14.25 0.86
C ALA A 39 5.90 14.34 2.32
N TYR A 40 7.23 14.46 2.51
CA TYR A 40 7.82 14.61 3.83
C TYR A 40 7.40 15.92 4.51
N ASP A 41 7.35 17.02 3.76
CA ASP A 41 7.02 18.34 4.29
C ASP A 41 5.60 18.41 4.83
N VAL A 42 4.62 17.84 4.11
CA VAL A 42 3.24 17.72 4.60
C VAL A 42 3.18 16.93 5.89
N ALA A 43 3.87 15.80 5.95
CA ALA A 43 3.89 14.96 7.15
C ALA A 43 4.59 15.65 8.33
N ALA A 44 5.65 16.41 8.08
CA ALA A 44 6.34 17.17 9.09
C ALA A 44 5.45 18.30 9.64
N LEU A 45 4.75 19.03 8.77
CA LEU A 45 3.79 20.05 9.15
C LEU A 45 2.62 19.47 9.94
N ALA A 46 2.12 18.29 9.55
CA ALA A 46 1.08 17.61 10.30
C ALA A 46 1.53 17.28 11.73
N LEU A 47 2.73 16.72 11.90
CA LEU A 47 3.20 16.22 13.20
C LEU A 47 3.79 17.30 14.12
N LYS A 48 4.44 18.32 13.57
CA LYS A 48 5.12 19.39 14.33
C LYS A 48 4.43 20.75 14.24
N GLY A 49 3.44 20.92 13.36
CA GLY A 49 2.80 22.20 13.12
C GLY A 49 3.76 23.22 12.50
N SER A 50 3.63 24.48 12.92
CA SER A 50 4.43 25.61 12.42
C SER A 50 5.92 25.56 12.78
N GLU A 51 6.32 24.72 13.73
CA GLU A 51 7.73 24.51 14.09
C GLU A 51 8.42 23.42 13.25
N ALA A 52 7.71 22.88 12.25
CA ALA A 52 8.26 21.87 11.36
C ALA A 52 9.35 22.48 10.46
N VAL A 53 10.48 21.77 10.36
CA VAL A 53 11.54 22.14 9.42
C VAL A 53 11.28 21.43 8.10
N VAL A 54 10.74 22.17 7.14
CA VAL A 54 10.39 21.69 5.80
C VAL A 54 11.57 21.80 4.81
N ASN A 55 11.47 21.09 3.69
CA ASN A 55 12.38 21.18 2.55
C ASN A 55 12.03 22.36 1.64
N PHE A 56 10.73 22.63 1.44
CA PHE A 56 10.20 23.65 0.54
C PHE A 56 9.36 24.69 1.30
N PRO A 57 9.98 25.75 1.85
CA PRO A 57 9.25 26.79 2.56
C PRO A 57 8.23 27.52 1.68
N ASP A 58 8.52 27.68 0.39
CA ASP A 58 7.64 28.38 -0.56
C ASP A 58 6.34 27.62 -0.87
N SER A 59 6.34 26.30 -0.66
CA SER A 59 5.20 25.43 -0.96
C SER A 59 4.30 25.18 0.26
N VAL A 60 4.66 25.68 1.45
CA VAL A 60 3.93 25.42 2.70
C VAL A 60 2.46 25.86 2.63
N ALA A 61 2.18 26.98 1.96
CA ALA A 61 0.82 27.49 1.80
C ALA A 61 -0.03 26.68 0.80
N SER A 62 0.60 25.95 -0.14
CA SER A 62 -0.11 25.11 -1.11
C SER A 62 -0.42 23.73 -0.56
N TYR A 63 0.26 23.32 0.52
CA TYR A 63 0.18 21.94 0.98
C TYR A 63 -1.20 21.56 1.51
N PRO A 64 -1.70 20.36 1.15
CA PRO A 64 -2.95 19.85 1.65
C PRO A 64 -2.85 19.60 3.16
N ILE A 65 -3.83 20.11 3.89
CA ILE A 65 -3.94 19.91 5.34
C ILE A 65 -4.58 18.54 5.57
N PRO A 66 -3.93 17.62 6.31
CA PRO A 66 -4.53 16.33 6.62
C PRO A 66 -5.75 16.49 7.53
N ALA A 67 -6.77 15.65 7.32
CA ALA A 67 -8.02 15.71 8.07
C ALA A 67 -7.85 15.34 9.56
N SER A 68 -6.85 14.52 9.88
CA SER A 68 -6.52 14.16 11.26
C SER A 68 -5.03 13.81 11.42
N MET A 69 -4.61 13.58 12.66
CA MET A 69 -3.26 13.10 13.01
C MET A 69 -3.09 11.59 12.80
N SER A 70 -4.04 10.92 12.14
CA SER A 70 -3.91 9.51 11.80
C SER A 70 -2.83 9.31 10.75
N SER A 71 -2.13 8.18 10.81
CA SER A 71 -1.09 7.84 9.83
C SER A 71 -1.64 7.71 8.41
N ALA A 72 -2.91 7.32 8.27
CA ALA A 72 -3.60 7.19 6.99
C ALA A 72 -3.87 8.57 6.36
N ASP A 73 -4.42 9.51 7.12
CA ASP A 73 -4.74 10.85 6.61
C ASP A 73 -3.47 11.63 6.26
N ILE A 74 -2.44 11.51 7.08
CA ILE A 74 -1.12 12.09 6.79
C ILE A 74 -0.57 11.53 5.48
N ARG A 75 -0.68 10.22 5.25
CA ARG A 75 -0.22 9.58 4.01
C ARG A 75 -1.01 10.07 2.80
N LYS A 76 -2.33 10.21 2.93
CA LYS A 76 -3.20 10.72 1.85
C LYS A 76 -2.82 12.14 1.45
N ALA A 77 -2.67 13.04 2.43
CA ALA A 77 -2.25 14.41 2.19
C ALA A 77 -0.82 14.48 1.60
N ALA A 78 0.11 13.67 2.12
CA ALA A 78 1.48 13.60 1.60
C ALA A 78 1.53 13.11 0.15
N ALA A 79 0.69 12.16 -0.24
CA ALA A 79 0.60 11.67 -1.61
C ALA A 79 0.09 12.75 -2.58
N ALA A 80 -0.93 13.53 -2.17
CA ALA A 80 -1.46 14.63 -2.98
C ALA A 80 -0.39 15.70 -3.25
N ALA A 81 0.36 16.12 -2.23
CA ALA A 81 1.45 17.09 -2.41
C ALA A 81 2.59 16.56 -3.30
N ALA A 82 2.87 15.26 -3.21
CA ALA A 82 3.86 14.64 -4.09
C ALA A 82 3.41 14.67 -5.56
N MET A 83 2.13 14.44 -5.84
CA MET A 83 1.58 14.49 -7.20
C MET A 83 1.66 15.91 -7.77
N GLU A 84 1.24 16.92 -7.02
CA GLU A 84 1.32 18.34 -7.42
C GLU A 84 2.76 18.75 -7.76
N ARG A 85 3.75 18.27 -6.99
CA ARG A 85 5.17 18.54 -7.27
C ARG A 85 5.68 17.81 -8.52
N GLY A 86 5.11 16.65 -8.83
CA GLY A 86 5.42 15.89 -10.05
C GLY A 86 4.94 16.63 -11.31
N GLU A 87 3.75 17.22 -11.26
CA GLU A 87 3.13 17.95 -12.38
C GLU A 87 3.80 19.29 -12.68
N ASN A 88 4.30 19.99 -11.66
CA ASN A 88 5.07 21.22 -11.89
C ASN A 88 6.37 20.96 -12.67
N LYS A 89 6.99 19.76 -12.54
CA LYS A 89 8.17 19.40 -13.35
C LYS A 89 7.84 19.04 -14.81
N SER A 90 6.65 18.50 -15.11
CA SER A 90 6.25 18.27 -16.50
C SER A 90 5.89 19.58 -17.21
N SER A 91 5.42 20.57 -16.46
CA SER A 91 5.02 21.88 -16.96
C SER A 91 6.20 22.78 -17.38
N GLU A 92 7.39 22.58 -16.80
CA GLU A 92 8.61 23.30 -17.24
C GLU A 92 9.15 22.80 -18.60
N SER A 93 8.57 21.74 -19.19
CA SER A 93 9.02 21.12 -20.45
C SER A 93 8.01 21.15 -21.60
N SER A 94 6.84 21.79 -21.45
CA SER A 94 5.78 21.73 -22.47
C SER A 94 5.01 23.05 -22.64
N ASN A 95 5.67 24.08 -23.18
CA ASN A 95 4.96 25.14 -23.89
C ASN A 95 4.51 24.65 -25.27
N LEU A 96 3.40 23.91 -25.36
CA LEU A 96 2.62 23.78 -26.60
C LEU A 96 1.12 23.78 -26.29
N VAL A 97 0.46 24.80 -26.84
CA VAL A 97 -0.97 25.09 -26.78
C VAL A 97 -1.81 23.93 -27.32
N GLY A 98 -2.99 23.68 -26.74
CA GLY A 98 -3.92 22.70 -27.29
C GLY A 98 -5.21 22.51 -26.50
N THR A 99 -6.12 23.49 -26.58
CA THR A 99 -7.55 23.30 -26.29
C THR A 99 -8.17 22.34 -27.31
N VAL A 100 -8.63 21.15 -26.92
CA VAL A 100 -9.71 20.39 -27.60
C VAL A 100 -10.45 19.50 -26.59
N GLN A 101 -11.78 19.50 -26.71
CA GLN A 101 -12.75 18.72 -25.95
C GLN A 101 -12.75 17.22 -26.36
N HIS A 102 -13.08 16.37 -25.38
CA HIS A 102 -13.93 15.16 -25.50
C HIS A 102 -13.44 13.93 -26.31
N HIS A 103 -13.01 12.87 -25.61
CA HIS A 103 -13.30 11.46 -25.97
C HIS A 103 -12.97 10.52 -24.79
N VAL A 104 -13.96 10.17 -23.96
CA VAL A 104 -13.81 9.15 -22.92
C VAL A 104 -14.10 7.79 -23.56
N VAL A 105 -13.03 7.07 -23.94
CA VAL A 105 -13.08 5.64 -24.20
C VAL A 105 -12.38 4.94 -23.06
N LYS A 106 -13.07 3.91 -22.57
CA LYS A 106 -12.75 3.03 -21.45
C LYS A 106 -11.34 2.43 -21.57
N ASP A 107 -10.55 2.59 -20.51
CA ASP A 107 -9.43 1.72 -20.18
C ASP A 107 -9.47 1.53 -18.64
N GLU A 108 -9.97 0.36 -18.24
CA GLU A 108 -10.13 -0.09 -16.86
C GLU A 108 -8.90 -0.95 -16.52
N GLY A 109 -8.10 -0.74 -15.48
CA GLY A 109 -8.11 0.28 -14.45
C GLY A 109 -6.78 0.26 -13.69
N PHE A 110 -6.27 1.45 -13.37
CA PHE A 110 -5.21 1.67 -12.38
C PHE A 110 -5.78 2.68 -11.39
N THR A 111 -6.37 2.16 -10.32
CA THR A 111 -7.21 2.93 -9.40
C THR A 111 -6.35 3.77 -8.46
N THR A 112 -6.43 5.07 -8.67
CA THR A 112 -6.20 6.11 -7.67
C THR A 112 -6.94 5.72 -6.38
N GLY A 113 -6.19 5.62 -5.28
CA GLY A 113 -6.68 5.08 -4.00
C GLY A 113 -7.76 5.94 -3.34
N GLU A 114 -9.00 5.76 -3.76
CA GLU A 114 -10.18 5.86 -2.93
C GLU A 114 -10.35 4.50 -2.22
N TYR A 115 -10.63 4.53 -0.91
CA TYR A 115 -10.88 3.32 -0.13
C TYR A 115 -12.23 2.74 -0.60
N VAL A 116 -12.18 1.70 -1.43
CA VAL A 116 -13.35 0.92 -1.81
C VAL A 116 -13.71 0.05 -0.62
N ASP A 117 -14.97 0.12 -0.15
CA ASP A 117 -15.50 -0.78 0.86
C ASP A 117 -15.13 -2.22 0.49
N GLU A 118 -14.33 -2.86 1.34
CA GLU A 118 -13.69 -4.15 1.08
C GLU A 118 -14.69 -5.32 0.97
N ASP A 119 -15.96 -5.07 1.30
CA ASP A 119 -17.10 -5.96 1.07
C ASP A 119 -17.45 -6.15 -0.42
N VAL A 120 -17.11 -5.18 -1.28
CA VAL A 120 -17.38 -5.25 -2.74
C VAL A 120 -16.23 -5.94 -3.48
N PHE A 121 -14.99 -5.80 -3.00
CA PHE A 121 -13.79 -6.25 -3.71
C PHE A 121 -13.57 -7.77 -3.67
N LEU A 122 -14.07 -8.44 -2.63
CA LEU A 122 -13.89 -9.88 -2.43
C LEU A 122 -15.07 -10.72 -2.94
N ASN A 123 -16.10 -10.11 -3.54
CA ASN A 123 -17.34 -10.79 -3.92
C ASN A 123 -17.86 -11.74 -2.82
N MET A 124 -17.68 -11.37 -1.54
CA MET A 124 -17.94 -12.21 -0.37
C MET A 124 -19.34 -12.86 -0.34
N PRO A 125 -20.44 -12.22 -0.77
CA PRO A 125 -21.74 -12.91 -0.82
C PRO A 125 -21.74 -14.11 -1.78
N ASN A 126 -21.07 -14.00 -2.94
CA ASN A 126 -21.00 -15.10 -3.91
C ASN A 126 -20.00 -16.19 -3.47
N LEU A 127 -18.89 -15.79 -2.84
CA LEU A 127 -17.88 -16.71 -2.33
C LEU A 127 -18.43 -17.59 -1.21
N LEU A 128 -19.19 -17.00 -0.28
CA LEU A 128 -19.81 -17.71 0.83
C LEU A 128 -20.90 -18.67 0.33
N GLU A 129 -21.63 -18.27 -0.72
CA GLU A 129 -22.64 -19.11 -1.37
C GLU A 129 -22.03 -20.31 -2.12
N ASP A 130 -20.88 -20.13 -2.77
CA ASP A 130 -20.17 -21.21 -3.47
C ASP A 130 -19.53 -22.21 -2.50
N MET A 131 -18.92 -21.74 -1.41
CA MET A 131 -18.41 -22.59 -0.33
C MET A 131 -19.51 -23.41 0.35
N ALA A 132 -20.70 -22.82 0.58
CA ALA A 132 -21.83 -23.52 1.16
C ALA A 132 -22.38 -24.64 0.23
N LYS A 133 -22.33 -24.44 -1.09
CA LYS A 133 -22.74 -25.44 -2.09
C LYS A 133 -21.80 -26.64 -2.12
N GLY A 134 -20.49 -26.44 -1.94
CA GLY A 134 -19.50 -27.53 -1.90
C GLY A 134 -19.73 -28.54 -0.76
N LEU A 135 -20.21 -28.08 0.40
CA LEU A 135 -20.50 -28.94 1.56
C LEU A 135 -21.79 -29.79 1.39
N LEU A 136 -22.67 -29.43 0.45
CA LEU A 136 -23.88 -30.20 0.14
C LEU A 136 -23.62 -31.34 -0.86
N VAL A 137 -22.41 -31.44 -1.41
CA VAL A 137 -22.00 -32.57 -2.24
C VAL A 137 -21.74 -33.75 -1.32
N SER A 138 -22.54 -34.80 -1.46
CA SER A 138 -22.35 -36.07 -0.74
C SER A 138 -20.94 -36.60 -1.01
N PRO A 139 -20.13 -36.86 0.03
CA PRO A 139 -18.79 -37.42 -0.15
C PRO A 139 -18.83 -38.73 -0.95
N PRO A 140 -17.83 -38.98 -1.83
CA PRO A 140 -17.78 -40.19 -2.63
C PRO A 140 -17.80 -41.43 -1.72
N ARG A 141 -18.69 -42.37 -2.02
CA ARG A 141 -18.77 -43.65 -1.30
C ARG A 141 -17.63 -44.55 -1.75
N ILE A 142 -16.57 -44.61 -0.95
CA ILE A 142 -15.55 -45.65 -1.01
C ILE A 142 -16.21 -47.00 -0.68
N SER A 143 -16.34 -47.87 -1.68
CA SER A 143 -16.67 -49.27 -1.47
C SER A 143 -15.51 -49.94 -0.74
N LEU A 144 -15.72 -50.29 0.53
CA LEU A 144 -14.81 -51.12 1.32
C LEU A 144 -14.70 -52.50 0.65
N ILE A 145 -13.59 -52.72 -0.05
CA ILE A 145 -13.15 -54.06 -0.45
C ILE A 145 -12.35 -54.60 0.74
N PRO A 146 -12.74 -55.72 1.37
CA PRO A 146 -11.90 -56.39 2.34
C PRO A 146 -10.91 -57.27 1.57
N SER A 147 -9.62 -57.01 1.75
CA SER A 147 -8.59 -57.95 1.37
C SER A 147 -7.49 -57.85 2.41
N ASP A 148 -7.41 -58.94 3.15
CA ASP A 148 -6.42 -59.31 4.14
C ASP A 148 -4.98 -59.25 3.59
N ASP A 149 -4.06 -59.35 4.54
CA ASP A 149 -2.68 -59.86 4.44
C ASP A 149 -1.52 -58.86 4.35
N ASP A 150 -0.81 -58.84 5.49
CA ASP A 150 0.65 -58.86 5.69
C ASP A 150 1.50 -57.56 5.66
N ASP A 151 1.91 -57.19 6.89
CA ASP A 151 3.29 -57.04 7.35
C ASP A 151 4.29 -56.35 6.41
N ASP A 152 4.64 -55.11 6.75
CA ASP A 152 6.05 -54.74 6.80
C ASP A 152 6.25 -53.51 7.69
N SER A 153 6.87 -53.76 8.84
CA SER A 153 7.36 -52.74 9.75
C SER A 153 8.70 -52.20 9.23
N PRO A 154 8.91 -50.88 9.22
CA PRO A 154 10.24 -50.38 9.53
C PRO A 154 10.18 -49.38 10.69
N ASP A 155 10.82 -49.79 11.77
CA ASP A 155 11.66 -48.99 12.65
C ASP A 155 11.18 -47.57 13.00
N ASN A 156 10.74 -47.48 14.26
CA ASN A 156 10.81 -46.33 15.16
C ASN A 156 11.81 -45.24 14.73
N CYS A 157 11.37 -44.33 13.86
CA CYS A 157 12.11 -43.13 13.51
C CYS A 157 11.93 -42.13 14.66
N SER A 158 12.94 -42.11 15.52
CA SER A 158 13.12 -41.17 16.63
C SER A 158 12.64 -39.76 16.28
N GLY A 159 11.62 -39.28 17.00
CA GLY A 159 11.17 -37.90 16.92
C GLY A 159 12.24 -36.95 17.44
N GLU A 160 13.16 -36.53 16.57
CA GLU A 160 14.02 -35.39 16.85
C GLU A 160 13.14 -34.13 16.86
N SER A 161 13.02 -33.54 18.05
CA SER A 161 12.27 -32.32 18.24
C SER A 161 13.03 -31.19 17.57
N LEU A 162 12.48 -30.63 16.49
CA LEU A 162 13.00 -29.47 15.74
C LEU A 162 13.00 -28.14 16.53
N TRP A 163 12.97 -28.22 17.86
CA TRP A 163 12.92 -27.10 18.80
C TRP A 163 14.00 -27.22 19.88
N SER A 164 15.21 -27.64 19.53
CA SER A 164 16.36 -27.47 20.40
C SER A 164 16.84 -26.01 20.33
N TYR A 165 16.74 -25.29 21.44
CA TYR A 165 17.25 -23.94 21.68
C TYR A 165 18.65 -23.99 22.28
#